data_AF-A0A412EQJ1-F1
#
_entry.id   AF-A0A412EQJ1-F1
#
_cell.length_a   1.000
_cell.length_b   1.000
_cell.length_c   1.000
_cell.angle_alpha   90.00
_cell.angle_beta   90.00
_cell.angle_gamma   90.00
#
_symmetry.space_group_name_H-M   'P 1'
#
loop_
_entity.id
_entity.type
_entity.pdbx_description
1 polymer ?
#
loop_
_entity_poly.entity_id
_entity_poly.type
_entity_poly.pdbx_seq_one_letter_code
_entity_poly.pdbx_strand_id
1 'polypeptide(L)'
;MSLPNVFKALSDPIRRDILMMLKKKGEMSAGDIASEFDLSNATISYHLSLLKKADLIFENRQQKYIYYKINVSVFEDIVLWCMQFNEGAGKNDE
;
A
#
# COMPACT_ATOMS: atom_id res chain seq x y z
N MET A 1 4.89 2.20 11.98
CA MET A 1 4.79 1.01 11.12
C MET A 1 4.97 -0.28 11.92
N SER A 2 4.02 -1.21 11.83
CA SER A 2 4.14 -2.57 12.38
C SER A 2 4.09 -3.55 11.21
N LEU A 3 5.16 -4.33 10.99
CA LEU A 3 5.23 -5.35 9.91
C LEU A 3 3.98 -6.23 9.83
N PRO A 4 3.42 -6.75 10.95
CA PRO A 4 2.15 -7.46 10.95
C PRO A 4 0.99 -6.72 10.27
N ASN A 5 0.86 -5.40 10.50
CA ASN A 5 -0.22 -4.61 9.90
C ASN A 5 -0.02 -4.47 8.39
N VAL A 6 1.24 -4.34 7.95
CA VAL A 6 1.58 -4.24 6.53
C VAL A 6 1.30 -5.55 5.80
N PHE A 7 1.79 -6.67 6.32
CA PHE A 7 1.51 -7.97 5.70
C PHE A 7 0.02 -8.32 5.74
N LYS A 8 -0.68 -8.00 6.83
CA LYS A 8 -2.15 -8.15 6.90
C LYS A 8 -2.88 -7.25 5.92
N ALA A 9 -2.33 -6.08 5.58
CA ALA A 9 -2.89 -5.22 4.55
C ALA A 9 -2.64 -5.78 3.14
N LEU A 10 -1.43 -6.28 2.88
CA LEU A 10 -1.02 -6.83 1.60
C LEU A 10 -1.58 -8.23 1.30
N SER A 11 -2.10 -8.95 2.30
CA SER A 11 -2.66 -10.31 2.11
C SER A 11 -3.96 -10.34 1.30
N ASP A 12 -4.59 -9.19 1.07
CA ASP A 12 -5.84 -9.07 0.33
C ASP A 12 -5.57 -8.61 -1.11
N PRO A 13 -6.16 -9.27 -2.13
CA PRO A 13 -5.93 -8.92 -3.53
C PRO A 13 -6.43 -7.52 -3.90
N ILE A 14 -7.61 -7.10 -3.43
CA ILE A 14 -8.19 -5.79 -3.75
C ILE A 14 -7.27 -4.67 -3.26
N ARG A 15 -6.70 -4.82 -2.06
CA ARG A 15 -5.73 -3.85 -1.53
C ARG A 15 -4.45 -3.77 -2.36
N ARG A 16 -3.96 -4.90 -2.88
CA ARG A 16 -2.81 -4.91 -3.81
C ARG A 16 -3.15 -4.25 -5.14
N ASP A 17 -4.35 -4.47 -5.66
CA ASP A 17 -4.82 -3.85 -6.90
C ASP A 17 -4.94 -2.33 -6.75
N ILE A 18 -5.48 -1.84 -5.63
CA ILE A 18 -5.51 -0.40 -5.30
C ILE A 18 -4.09 0.18 -5.27
N LEU A 19 -3.13 -0.50 -4.63
CA LEU A 19 -1.74 -0.04 -4.57
C LEU A 19 -1.08 0.01 -5.96
N MET A 20 -1.31 -1.00 -6.79
CA MET A 20 -0.81 -1.03 -8.17
C MET A 20 -1.42 0.08 -9.03
N MET A 21 -2.71 0.36 -8.83
CA MET A 21 -3.41 1.45 -9.49
C MET A 21 -2.83 2.81 -9.11
N LEU A 22 -2.68 3.09 -7.81
CA LEU A 22 -2.08 4.34 -7.32
C LEU A 22 -0.62 4.50 -7.78
N LYS A 23 0.14 3.39 -7.86
CA LYS A 23 1.50 3.41 -8.44
C LYS A 23 1.49 3.83 -9.91
N LYS A 24 0.52 3.34 -10.69
CA LYS A 24 0.44 3.59 -12.14
C LYS A 24 -0.16 4.95 -12.49
N LYS A 25 -1.25 5.34 -11.82
CA LYS A 25 -2.05 6.52 -12.13
C LYS A 25 -1.69 7.74 -11.26
N GLY A 26 -0.95 7.55 -10.17
CA GLY A 26 -0.58 8.61 -9.24
C GLY A 26 -1.64 8.85 -8.17
N GLU A 27 -1.81 10.11 -7.78
CA GLU A 27 -2.78 10.50 -6.77
C GLU A 27 -4.21 10.44 -7.33
N MET A 28 -5.15 9.81 -6.60
CA MET A 28 -6.53 9.61 -7.04
C MET A 28 -7.54 9.85 -5.92
N SER A 29 -8.75 10.32 -6.23
CA SER A 29 -9.79 10.49 -5.22
C SER A 29 -10.42 9.15 -4.80
N ALA A 30 -11.08 9.09 -3.64
CA ALA A 30 -11.83 7.90 -3.23
C ALA A 30 -12.87 7.46 -4.29
N GLY A 31 -13.51 8.42 -4.96
CA GLY A 31 -14.50 8.17 -6.00
C GLY A 31 -13.88 7.57 -7.26
N ASP A 32 -12.76 8.14 -7.72
CA ASP A 32 -12.05 7.64 -8.90
C ASP A 32 -11.48 6.23 -8.67
N ILE A 33 -11.02 5.95 -7.44
CA ILE A 33 -10.59 4.61 -7.07
C ILE A 33 -11.79 3.67 -7.10
N ALA A 34 -12.91 4.06 -6.49
CA ALA A 34 -14.08 3.18 -6.41
C ALA A 34 -14.71 2.86 -7.77
N SER A 35 -14.68 3.79 -8.74
CA SER A 35 -15.22 3.54 -10.08
C SER A 35 -14.46 2.48 -10.90
N GLU A 36 -13.29 2.06 -10.43
CA GLU A 36 -12.47 1.05 -11.09
C GLU A 36 -12.72 -0.38 -10.55
N PHE A 37 -13.61 -0.52 -9.56
CA PHE A 37 -13.96 -1.81 -8.97
C PHE A 37 -15.47 -2.02 -9.04
N ASP A 38 -15.89 -3.28 -9.23
CA ASP A 38 -17.29 -3.69 -9.07
C ASP A 38 -17.62 -3.94 -7.59
N LEU A 39 -17.41 -2.91 -6.76
CA LEU A 39 -17.58 -2.95 -5.30
C LEU A 39 -18.26 -1.67 -4.81
N SER A 40 -18.89 -1.75 -3.63
CA SER A 40 -19.49 -0.57 -3.02
C SER A 40 -18.44 0.48 -2.60
N ASN A 41 -18.81 1.75 -2.64
CA ASN A 41 -17.96 2.85 -2.14
C ASN A 41 -17.56 2.65 -0.67
N ALA A 42 -18.44 2.04 0.15
CA ALA A 42 -18.15 1.72 1.55
C ALA A 42 -17.04 0.66 1.67
N THR A 43 -17.09 -0.37 0.81
CA THR A 43 -16.05 -1.42 0.74
C THR A 43 -14.70 -0.83 0.34
N ILE A 44 -14.66 0.02 -0.68
CA ILE A 44 -13.42 0.69 -1.11
C ILE A 44 -12.88 1.61 -0.02
N SER A 45 -13.75 2.39 0.63
CA SER A 45 -13.37 3.23 1.76
C SER A 45 -12.79 2.42 2.92
N TYR A 46 -13.33 1.23 3.19
CA TYR A 46 -12.81 0.31 4.18
C TYR A 46 -11.39 -0.16 3.83
N HIS A 47 -11.16 -0.59 2.59
CA HIS A 47 -9.82 -0.98 2.12
C HIS A 47 -8.81 0.18 2.21
N LEU A 48 -9.20 1.39 1.79
CA LEU A 48 -8.35 2.59 1.92
C LEU A 48 -8.01 2.89 3.38
N SER A 49 -8.96 2.73 4.30
CA SER A 49 -8.69 2.91 5.73
C SER A 49 -7.67 1.92 6.27
N LEU A 50 -7.70 0.66 5.81
CA LEU A 50 -6.78 -0.38 6.24
C LEU A 50 -5.38 -0.17 5.64
N LEU A 51 -5.30 0.23 4.37
CA LEU A 51 -4.05 0.61 3.72
C LEU A 51 -3.39 1.80 4.43
N LYS A 52 -4.19 2.81 4.79
CA LYS A 52 -3.72 3.98 5.54
C LYS A 52 -3.23 3.58 6.94
N LYS A 53 -3.97 2.74 7.67
CA LYS A 53 -3.54 2.22 8.98
C LYS A 53 -2.24 1.41 8.93
N ALA A 54 -1.93 0.84 7.76
CA ALA A 54 -0.69 0.13 7.50
C ALA A 54 0.41 1.05 6.92
N ASP A 55 0.21 2.37 6.90
CA ASP A 55 1.13 3.36 6.32
C ASP A 55 1.39 3.18 4.81
N LEU A 56 0.67 2.30 4.09
CA LEU A 56 0.92 1.96 2.68
C LEU A 56 0.43 3.03 1.70
N ILE A 57 -0.44 3.93 2.15
CA ILE A 57 -0.93 5.07 1.38
C ILE A 57 -0.98 6.32 2.25
N PHE A 58 -0.80 7.47 1.63
CA PHE A 58 -1.10 8.78 2.18
C PHE A 58 -2.51 9.21 1.79
N GLU A 59 -3.11 10.07 2.60
CA GLU A 59 -4.29 10.82 2.22
C GLU A 59 -3.99 12.32 2.26
N ASN A 60 -4.55 13.06 1.31
CA ASN A 60 -4.47 14.51 1.25
C ASN A 60 -5.88 15.08 1.00
N ARG A 61 -6.30 16.02 1.83
CA ARG A 61 -7.60 16.69 1.67
C ARG A 61 -7.41 17.92 0.79
N GLN A 62 -7.98 17.86 -0.41
CA GLN A 62 -7.98 18.98 -1.34
C GLN A 62 -9.41 19.49 -1.51
N GLN A 63 -9.70 20.62 -0.86
CA GLN A 63 -11.03 21.23 -0.82
C GLN A 63 -12.12 20.26 -0.32
N LYS A 64 -12.98 19.76 -1.22
CA LYS A 64 -14.10 18.85 -0.92
C LYS A 64 -13.73 17.37 -1.01
N TYR A 65 -12.58 17.03 -1.59
CA TYR A 65 -12.22 15.65 -1.89
C TYR A 65 -11.01 15.18 -1.09
N ILE A 66 -10.97 13.87 -0.82
CA ILE A 66 -9.82 13.19 -0.25
C ILE A 66 -9.14 12.44 -1.38
N TYR A 67 -7.86 12.72 -1.55
CA TYR A 67 -7.00 12.08 -2.51
C TYR A 67 -6.04 11.13 -1.80
N TYR A 68 -5.70 10.03 -2.47
CA TYR A 68 -4.83 8.99 -1.96
C TYR A 68 -3.64 8.80 -2.88
N LYS A 69 -2.48 8.55 -2.29
CA LYS A 69 -1.23 8.28 -3.00
C LYS A 69 -0.49 7.13 -2.33
N ILE A 70 0.18 6.29 -3.11
CA ILE A 70 1.03 5.22 -2.56
C ILE A 70 2.18 5.81 -1.72
N ASN A 71 2.46 5.18 -0.58
CA ASN A 71 3.65 5.45 0.21
C ASN A 71 4.74 4.44 -0.16
N VAL A 72 5.71 4.86 -0.98
CA VAL A 72 6.76 3.99 -1.50
C VAL A 72 7.80 3.65 -0.43
N SER A 73 8.07 4.56 0.51
CA SER A 73 9.10 4.36 1.55
C SER A 73 8.83 3.14 2.43
N VAL A 74 7.56 2.83 2.71
CA VAL A 74 7.19 1.61 3.45
C VAL A 74 7.62 0.33 2.72
N PHE A 75 7.62 0.33 1.39
CA PHE A 75 8.10 -0.82 0.61
C PHE A 75 9.61 -0.92 0.61
N GLU A 76 10.32 0.21 0.61
CA GLU A 76 11.78 0.25 0.74
C GLU A 76 12.20 -0.40 2.06
N ASP A 77 11.56 -0.04 3.18
CA ASP A 77 11.82 -0.63 4.49
C ASP A 77 11.60 -2.15 4.51
N ILE A 78 10.53 -2.65 3.87
CA ILE A 78 10.26 -4.10 3.77
C ILE A 78 11.34 -4.79 2.94
N VAL A 79 11.77 -4.20 1.82
CA VAL A 79 12.82 -4.75 0.97
C VAL A 79 14.15 -4.80 1.73
N LEU A 80 14.52 -3.72 2.42
CA LEU A 80 15.73 -3.68 3.26
C LEU A 80 15.69 -4.75 4.35
N TRP A 81 14.55 -4.90 5.03
CA TRP A 81 14.36 -5.97 6.02
C TRP A 81 14.48 -7.36 5.40
N CYS A 82 13.88 -7.61 4.24
CA CYS A 82 14.01 -8.89 3.51
C CYS A 82 15.46 -9.19 3.10
N MET A 83 16.24 -8.17 2.73
CA MET A 83 17.64 -8.31 2.32
C MET A 83 18.54 -8.82 3.46
N GLN A 84 18.20 -8.55 4.73
CA GLN A 84 18.94 -9.06 5.90
C GLN A 84 18.98 -10.59 5.96
N PHE A 85 17.99 -11.26 5.38
CA PHE A 85 17.94 -12.71 5.30
C PHE A 85 18.75 -13.27 4.12
N ASN A 86 19.15 -12.42 3.16
CA ASN A 86 19.96 -12.82 2.01
C ASN A 86 21.47 -12.74 2.30
N GLU A 87 21.90 -12.09 3.39
CA GLU A 87 23.32 -11.94 3.77
C GLU A 87 23.98 -13.27 4.23
N GLY A 88 23.25 -14.37 4.28
CA GLY A 88 23.77 -15.72 4.56
C GLY A 88 24.23 -16.53 3.33
N ALA A 89 24.08 -16.03 2.10
CA ALA A 89 24.42 -16.78 0.87
C ALA A 89 25.81 -16.45 0.27
N GLY A 90 26.69 -15.77 1.03
CA GLY A 90 27.96 -15.25 0.50
C GLY A 90 29.14 -15.23 1.48
N LYS A 91 29.11 -16.02 2.55
CA LYS A 91 30.33 -16.35 3.32
C LYS A 91 30.64 -17.83 3.17
N ASN A 92 31.12 -18.18 1.97
CA ASN A 92 32.03 -19.31 1.82
C ASN A 92 33.44 -18.70 1.89
N ASP A 93 34.09 -18.94 3.02
CA ASP A 93 35.53 -19.17 3.22
C ASP A 93 36.52 -18.53 2.23
N GLU A 94 37.28 -17.55 2.73
CA GLU A 94 38.75 -17.53 2.65
C GLU A 94 39.32 -17.08 4.00
#